data_AF-A0A7W6LND5-F1
#
_entry.id   AF-A0A7W6LND5-F1
#
_cell.length_a   1.000
_cell.length_b   1.000
_cell.length_c   1.000
_cell.angle_alpha   90.00
_cell.angle_beta   90.00
_cell.angle_gamma   90.00
#
_symmetry.space_group_name_H-M   'P 1'
#
loop_
_entity.id
_entity.type
_entity.pdbx_description
1 polymer ?
#
loop_
_entity_poly.entity_id
_entity_poly.type
_entity_poly.pdbx_seq_one_letter_code
_entity_poly.pdbx_strand_id
1 'polypeptide(L)' 'MEEAEKPKPSPFTTLFGLFDAWVEHDVLPGIEGGALDRRDMIAVVAGLRRWERDGTWNAA' A
#
# COMPACT_ATOMS: atom_id res chain seq x y z
N MET A 1 -3.50 8.82 -31.51
CA MET A 1 -2.68 8.11 -30.51
C MET A 1 -3.23 8.53 -29.18
N GLU A 2 -3.91 7.61 -28.48
CA GLU A 2 -4.23 7.84 -27.07
C GLU A 2 -2.90 7.81 -26.32
N GLU A 3 -2.53 8.95 -25.74
CA GLU A 3 -1.41 9.04 -24.83
C GLU A 3 -1.81 8.17 -23.63
N ALA A 4 -1.20 6.99 -23.48
CA ALA A 4 -1.44 6.15 -22.32
C ALA A 4 -1.14 7.00 -21.08
N GLU A 5 -2.18 7.37 -20.32
CA GLU A 5 -2.01 8.07 -19.06
C GLU A 5 -0.96 7.30 -18.26
N LYS A 6 0.15 7.96 -17.93
CA LYS A 6 1.16 7.35 -17.06
C LYS A 6 0.45 6.85 -15.81
N PRO A 7 0.68 5.60 -15.37
CA PRO A 7 0.03 5.08 -14.18
C PRO A 7 0.28 6.05 -13.04
N LYS A 8 -0.80 6.58 -12.46
CA LYS A 8 -0.72 7.48 -11.31
C LYS A 8 0.03 6.73 -10.19
N PRO A 9 1.02 7.37 -9.54
CA PRO A 9 1.72 6.73 -8.44
C PRO A 9 0.70 6.37 -7.35
N SER A 10 0.93 5.27 -6.65
CA SER A 10 0.04 4.86 -5.58
C SER A 10 0.03 5.89 -4.44
N PRO A 11 -1.00 5.88 -3.58
CA PRO A 11 -1.00 6.67 -2.36
C PRO A 11 0.23 6.37 -1.48
N PHE A 12 0.72 5.13 -1.47
CA PHE A 12 1.89 4.75 -0.69
C PHE A 12 3.17 5.38 -1.23
N THR A 13 3.39 5.34 -2.55
CA THR A 13 4.50 6.06 -3.17
C THR A 13 4.41 7.56 -2.92
N THR A 14 3.20 8.12 -2.97
CA THR A 14 2.99 9.56 -2.80
C THR A 14 3.24 10.02 -1.36
N LEU A 15 2.78 9.27 -0.37
CA LEU A 15 2.82 9.65 1.05
C LEU A 15 4.07 9.16 1.78
N PHE A 16 4.59 8.00 1.40
CA PHE A 16 5.68 7.31 2.10
C PHE A 16 6.91 7.06 1.21
N GLY A 17 6.87 7.47 -0.07
CA GLY A 17 7.91 7.19 -1.06
C GLY A 17 7.90 5.75 -1.58
N LEU A 18 7.68 4.77 -0.69
CA LEU A 18 7.59 3.35 -1.00
C LEU A 18 6.53 2.67 -0.15
N PHE A 19 5.91 1.62 -0.70
CA PHE A 19 4.98 0.77 0.06
C PHE A 19 5.63 0.16 1.30
N ASP A 20 6.86 -0.33 1.19
CA ASP A 20 7.55 -0.98 2.31
C ASP A 20 7.88 0.03 3.42
N ALA A 21 8.09 1.31 3.08
CA ALA A 21 8.28 2.36 4.07
C ALA A 21 7.03 2.60 4.92
N TRP A 22 5.83 2.52 4.34
CA TRP A 22 4.58 2.55 5.11
C TRP A 22 4.46 1.37 6.07
N VAL A 23 4.84 0.16 5.63
CA VAL A 23 4.82 -1.04 6.48
C VAL A 23 5.75 -0.87 7.68
N GLU A 24 6.96 -0.35 7.45
CA GLU A 24 7.96 -0.15 8.49
C GLU A 24 7.60 1.00 9.45
N HIS A 25 7.05 2.10 8.95
CA HIS A 25 6.76 3.28 9.77
C HIS A 25 5.44 3.21 10.53
N ASP A 26 4.40 2.61 9.95
CA ASP A 26 3.05 2.67 10.53
C ASP A 26 2.55 1.29 10.97
N VAL A 27 2.69 0.28 10.10
CA VAL A 27 2.11 -1.04 10.35
C VAL A 27 2.85 -1.79 11.45
N LEU A 28 4.18 -1.87 11.34
CA LEU A 28 4.98 -2.61 12.32
C LEU A 28 4.89 -1.98 13.72
N PRO A 29 5.05 -0.64 13.89
CA PRO A 29 4.86 -0.01 15.20
C PRO A 29 3.43 -0.13 15.72
N GLY A 30 2.43 -0.11 14.84
CA GLY A 30 1.02 -0.33 15.22
C GLY A 30 0.77 -1.75 15.74
N ILE A 31 1.41 -2.76 15.15
CA ILE A 31 1.35 -4.15 15.64
C ILE A 31 2.08 -4.28 16.98
N GLU A 32 3.28 -3.72 17.08
CA GLU A 32 4.11 -3.78 18.30
C GLU A 32 3.45 -3.04 19.48
N GLY A 33 2.77 -1.93 19.20
CA GLY A 33 2.00 -1.15 20.17
C GLY A 33 0.63 -1.74 20.51
N GLY A 34 0.21 -2.83 19.85
CA GLY A 34 -1.09 -3.47 20.07
C GLY A 34 -2.29 -2.69 19.52
N ALA A 35 -2.06 -1.64 18.74
CA ALA A 35 -3.10 -0.87 18.06
C ALA A 35 -3.63 -1.60 16.81
N LEU A 36 -2.81 -2.49 16.22
CA LEU A 36 -3.14 -3.30 15.07
C LEU A 36 -2.98 -4.78 15.39
N ASP A 37 -3.91 -5.60 14.91
CA ASP A 37 -3.76 -7.05 14.99
C ASP A 37 -2.79 -7.56 13.90
N ARG A 38 -1.85 -8.42 14.30
CA ARG A 38 -0.83 -8.97 13.40
C ARG A 38 -1.44 -9.80 12.27
N ARG A 39 -2.44 -10.63 12.55
CA ARG A 39 -3.04 -11.54 11.56
C ARG A 39 -3.85 -10.75 10.54
N ASP A 40 -4.60 -9.76 11.01
CA ASP A 40 -5.38 -8.89 10.14
C ASP A 40 -4.46 -8.05 9.24
N MET A 41 -3.39 -7.48 9.79
CA MET A 41 -2.44 -6.68 9.01
C MET A 41 -1.68 -7.49 7.96
N ILE A 42 -1.44 -8.79 8.15
CA ILE A 42 -0.88 -9.65 7.09
C ILE A 42 -1.80 -9.68 5.87
N ALA A 43 -3.11 -9.85 6.07
CA ALA A 43 -4.07 -9.87 4.97
C ALA A 43 -4.19 -8.51 4.28
N VAL A 44 -4.22 -7.43 5.07
CA VAL A 44 -4.27 -6.05 4.57
C VAL A 44 -3.03 -5.72 3.73
N VAL A 45 -1.83 -5.97 4.26
CA VAL A 45 -0.56 -5.72 3.55
C VAL A 45 -0.47 -6.55 2.27
N ALA A 46 -0.86 -7.83 2.31
CA ALA A 46 -0.85 -8.68 1.13
C ALA A 46 -1.83 -8.19 0.04
N GLY A 47 -3.02 -7.74 0.43
CA GLY A 47 -4.02 -7.18 -0.48
C GLY A 47 -3.54 -5.89 -1.13
N LEU A 48 -3.03 -4.95 -0.33
CA LEU A 48 -2.54 -3.67 -0.84
C LEU A 48 -1.27 -3.83 -1.68
N ARG A 49 -0.37 -4.75 -1.34
CA ARG A 49 0.82 -5.07 -2.15
C ARG A 49 0.44 -5.65 -3.51
N ARG A 50 -0.63 -6.45 -3.55
CA ARG A 50 -1.18 -6.95 -4.82
C ARG A 50 -1.75 -5.81 -5.65
N TRP A 51 -2.52 -4.90 -5.05
CA TRP A 51 -3.02 -3.71 -5.75
C TRP A 51 -1.90 -2.78 -6.22
N GLU A 52 -0.82 -2.65 -5.46
CA GLU A 52 0.37 -1.88 -5.83
C GLU A 52 1.02 -2.40 -7.11
N ARG A 53 1.12 -3.72 -7.23
CA ARG A 53 1.71 -4.38 -8.40
C ARG A 53 0.77 -4.37 -9.60
N ASP A 54 -0.50 -4.69 -9.36
CA ASP A 54 -1.48 -4.91 -10.43
C ASP A 54 -2.12 -3.57 -10.89
N GLY A 55 -1.77 -2.45 -10.24
CA GLY A 55 -2.09 -1.08 -10.66
C GLY A 55 -3.58 -0.72 -10.56
N THR A 56 -4.41 -1.56 -9.93
CA THR A 56 -5.87 -1.38 -9.86
C THR A 56 -6.24 -0.37 -8.76
N TRP A 57 -5.72 0.85 -8.88
CA TRP A 57 -6.03 1.96 -7.97
C TRP A 57 -7.23 2.79 -8.46
N ASN A 58 -7.71 2.57 -9.69
CA ASN A 58 -8.82 3.29 -10.33
C ASN A 58 -9.84 2.37 -11.02
N ALA A 59 -10.29 1.28 -10.38
CA ALA A 59 -11.53 0.64 -10.82
C ALA A 59 -12.72 1.51 -10.37
N ALA A 60 -12.95 2.61 -11.08
CA ALA A 60 -14.14 3.44 -11.00
C ALA A 60 -14.69 3.63 -12.42
#